data_AF-E3I0P5-F1
#
_entry.id   AF-E3I0P5-F1
#
_cell.length_a   1.000
_cell.length_b   1.000
_cell.length_c   1.000
_cell.angle_alpha   90.00
_cell.angle_beta   90.00
_cell.angle_gamma   90.00
#
_symmetry.space_group_name_H-M   'P 1'
#
loop_
_entity.id
_entity.type
_entity.pdbx_description
1 polymer ?
#
loop_
_entity_poly.entity_id
_entity_poly.type
_entity_poly.pdbx_seq_one_letter_code
_entity_poly.pdbx_strand_id
1 'polypeptide(L)'
;MPAKTRYFSDMDDHLNGRGITPSQLKRLSRERQNAYMRYWFERNFEDPAHETPYESREGGYQYLWGGPYDALEELEAEFGSIIRFERIEEAAKNIEDEDGILEWAPGLDHSDKKPPADEWEEEILDEKLKRKSLDDILIDLKSGITPKYGDDAELQLRQTAIEKLVHLKQALAASTPSHGAIGHNRPPFDEEASEEAAVHEAREAQETISAELTKQEPNALQVAEATSRLQKVSNWLGNKADKAVDHFVEAFGKAAGTAIVGGLAAVYFPSISEAVQAVTEWLAHITAKF
;
A
#
# COMPACT_ATOMS: atom_id res chain seq x y z
N MET A 1 20.29 10.75 -5.68
CA MET A 1 19.72 10.63 -7.04
C MET A 1 18.26 11.04 -6.91
N PRO A 2 17.75 12.06 -7.61
CA PRO A 2 16.32 12.37 -7.56
C PRO A 2 15.53 11.16 -8.05
N ALA A 3 14.43 10.84 -7.37
CA ALA A 3 13.54 9.77 -7.80
C ALA A 3 13.13 10.01 -9.26
N LYS A 4 13.15 8.96 -10.08
CA LYS A 4 12.73 9.07 -11.48
C LYS A 4 11.21 9.28 -11.49
N THR A 5 10.73 10.42 -12.00
CA THR A 5 9.30 10.70 -12.19
C THR A 5 8.62 9.53 -12.89
N ARG A 6 7.47 9.11 -12.37
CA ARG A 6 6.63 8.04 -12.90
C ARG A 6 5.22 8.58 -13.11
N TYR A 7 4.62 8.23 -14.24
CA TYR A 7 3.24 8.57 -14.57
C TYR A 7 2.34 7.34 -14.50
N PHE A 8 1.09 7.56 -14.14
CA PHE A 8 0.09 6.52 -13.90
C PHE A 8 -1.17 6.81 -14.70
N SER A 9 -1.97 5.78 -14.95
CA SER A 9 -3.27 5.86 -15.60
C SER A 9 -4.13 4.69 -15.12
N ASP A 10 -5.44 4.84 -15.07
CA ASP A 10 -6.37 3.75 -14.74
C ASP A 10 -6.31 2.57 -15.73
N MET A 11 -5.70 2.76 -16.90
CA MET A 11 -5.47 1.69 -17.87
C MET A 11 -4.28 0.78 -17.53
N ASP A 12 -3.60 1.04 -16.41
CA ASP A 12 -2.36 0.37 -15.99
C ASP A 12 -2.55 -0.78 -14.98
N ASP A 13 -3.73 -1.40 -14.96
CA ASP A 13 -3.98 -2.63 -14.16
C ASP A 13 -2.91 -3.71 -14.37
N HIS A 14 -2.28 -3.73 -15.54
CA HIS A 14 -1.21 -4.66 -15.92
C HIS A 14 0.21 -4.26 -15.45
N LEU A 15 0.40 -3.04 -14.92
CA LEU A 15 1.70 -2.54 -14.43
C LEU A 15 1.84 -2.59 -12.90
N ASN A 16 0.86 -3.15 -12.18
CA ASN A 16 0.85 -3.31 -10.72
C ASN A 16 1.29 -2.04 -9.96
N GLY A 17 0.86 -0.85 -10.41
CA GLY A 17 1.21 0.42 -9.75
C GLY A 17 2.68 0.85 -9.84
N ARG A 18 3.48 0.34 -10.81
CA ARG A 18 4.87 0.81 -11.03
C ARG A 18 4.98 2.12 -11.82
N GLY A 19 3.95 2.47 -12.58
CA GLY A 19 3.94 3.64 -13.47
C GLY A 19 4.99 3.60 -14.58
N ILE A 20 4.84 4.48 -15.57
CA ILE A 20 5.73 4.56 -16.73
C ILE A 20 6.70 5.73 -16.62
N THR A 21 7.86 5.62 -17.27
CA THR A 21 8.84 6.72 -17.34
C THR A 21 8.43 7.77 -18.37
N PRO A 22 8.96 9.02 -18.28
CA PRO A 22 8.79 10.04 -19.32
C PRO A 22 9.12 9.54 -20.74
N SER A 23 10.17 8.73 -20.86
CA SER A 23 10.58 8.15 -22.16
C SER A 23 9.60 7.11 -22.71
N GLN A 24 8.92 6.37 -21.82
CA GLN A 24 7.87 5.43 -22.20
C GLN A 24 6.62 6.20 -22.61
N LEU A 25 6.19 7.18 -21.80
CA LEU A 25 5.04 8.05 -22.07
C LEU A 25 5.15 8.74 -23.44
N LYS A 26 6.33 9.28 -23.76
CA LYS A 26 6.61 9.91 -25.05
C LYS A 26 6.40 8.98 -26.26
N ARG A 27 6.52 7.67 -26.08
CA ARG A 27 6.42 6.65 -27.15
C ARG A 27 5.03 6.01 -27.26
N LEU A 28 4.12 6.33 -26.35
CA LEU A 28 2.76 5.78 -26.37
C LEU A 28 1.92 6.35 -27.51
N SER A 29 0.81 5.67 -27.80
CA SER A 29 -0.20 6.17 -28.72
C SER A 29 -0.83 7.46 -28.18
N ARG A 30 -1.39 8.27 -29.08
CA ARG A 30 -2.14 9.50 -28.75
C ARG A 30 -3.19 9.28 -27.66
N GLU A 31 -4.02 8.25 -27.82
CA GLU A 31 -5.08 7.89 -26.88
C GLU A 31 -4.54 7.59 -25.48
N ARG A 32 -3.44 6.82 -25.40
CA ARG A 32 -2.81 6.53 -24.12
C ARG A 32 -2.17 7.78 -23.52
N GLN A 33 -1.48 8.60 -24.31
CA GLN A 33 -0.92 9.88 -23.84
C GLN A 33 -2.01 10.76 -23.21
N ASN A 34 -3.18 10.87 -23.83
CA ASN A 34 -4.33 11.57 -23.26
C ASN A 34 -4.78 10.95 -21.94
N ALA A 35 -4.86 9.61 -21.84
CA ALA A 35 -5.25 8.93 -20.61
C ALA A 35 -4.30 9.19 -19.43
N TYR A 36 -2.98 9.28 -19.67
CA TYR A 36 -2.02 9.63 -18.62
C TYR A 36 -2.08 11.11 -18.23
N MET A 37 -2.26 12.01 -19.21
CA MET A 37 -2.39 13.44 -18.95
C MET A 37 -3.67 13.73 -18.17
N ARG A 38 -4.82 13.14 -18.57
CA ARG A 38 -6.09 13.26 -17.83
C ARG A 38 -5.97 12.71 -16.42
N TYR A 39 -5.46 11.48 -16.25
CA TYR A 39 -5.30 10.90 -14.92
C TYR A 39 -4.41 11.73 -13.99
N TRP A 40 -3.32 12.28 -14.52
CA TRP A 40 -2.49 13.20 -13.75
C TRP A 40 -3.25 14.48 -13.40
N PHE A 41 -3.97 15.06 -14.35
CA PHE A 41 -4.71 16.31 -14.15
C PHE A 41 -5.80 16.16 -13.08
N GLU A 42 -6.64 15.12 -13.16
CA GLU A 42 -7.71 14.83 -12.19
C GLU A 42 -7.22 14.58 -10.76
N ARG A 43 -5.96 14.16 -10.59
CA ARG A 43 -5.36 14.02 -9.26
C ARG A 43 -4.86 15.34 -8.68
N ASN A 44 -4.41 16.24 -9.56
CA ASN A 44 -3.84 17.52 -9.19
C ASN A 44 -4.86 18.66 -9.22
N PHE A 45 -6.00 18.49 -9.88
CA PHE A 45 -7.02 19.52 -10.08
C PHE A 45 -8.41 18.91 -9.95
N GLU A 46 -9.34 19.70 -9.42
CA GLU A 46 -10.71 19.27 -9.16
C GLU A 46 -11.72 20.33 -9.62
N ASP A 47 -12.97 19.89 -9.79
CA ASP A 47 -14.09 20.79 -10.02
C ASP A 47 -14.22 21.75 -8.82
N PRO A 48 -14.21 23.08 -9.04
CA PRO A 48 -14.43 24.04 -7.96
C PRO A 48 -15.75 23.82 -7.21
N ALA A 49 -16.76 23.18 -7.80
CA ALA A 49 -18.01 22.83 -7.14
C ALA A 49 -17.85 21.90 -5.92
N HIS A 50 -16.72 21.20 -5.77
CA HIS A 50 -16.49 20.27 -4.66
C HIS A 50 -16.08 20.98 -3.37
N GLU A 51 -14.88 21.56 -3.31
CA GLU A 51 -14.33 22.18 -2.09
C GLU A 51 -14.18 23.70 -2.17
N THR A 52 -14.64 24.35 -3.25
CA THR A 52 -14.49 25.81 -3.41
C THR A 52 -15.76 26.54 -3.00
N PRO A 53 -15.71 27.46 -2.01
CA PRO A 53 -16.88 28.24 -1.61
C PRO A 53 -17.49 29.04 -2.77
N TYR A 54 -18.82 29.03 -2.89
CA TYR A 54 -19.55 29.76 -3.93
C TYR A 54 -20.32 30.95 -3.36
N GLU A 55 -20.09 32.15 -3.88
CA GLU A 55 -20.85 33.35 -3.51
C GLU A 55 -22.01 33.59 -4.47
N SER A 56 -23.22 33.30 -4.00
CA SER A 56 -24.45 33.38 -4.78
C SER A 56 -24.88 34.79 -5.19
N ARG A 57 -24.43 35.84 -4.49
CA ARG A 57 -24.82 37.24 -4.76
C ARG A 57 -24.08 37.84 -5.95
N GLU A 58 -22.83 37.46 -6.15
CA GLU A 58 -21.98 37.94 -7.25
C GLU A 58 -21.75 36.86 -8.33
N GLY A 59 -22.04 35.59 -8.01
CA GLY A 59 -22.09 34.49 -8.96
C GLY A 59 -20.71 33.98 -9.35
N GLY A 60 -19.95 33.45 -8.38
CA GLY A 60 -18.62 32.89 -8.65
C GLY A 60 -18.01 32.09 -7.51
N TYR A 61 -17.08 31.21 -7.85
CA TYR A 61 -16.25 30.45 -6.92
C TYR A 61 -15.16 31.34 -6.31
N GLN A 62 -14.85 31.09 -5.04
CA GLN A 62 -13.82 31.80 -4.30
C GLN A 62 -12.59 30.90 -4.14
N TYR A 63 -11.59 31.10 -5.01
CA TYR A 63 -10.34 30.34 -5.05
C TYR A 63 -9.38 30.71 -3.91
N LEU A 64 -9.75 30.37 -2.67
CA LEU A 64 -8.99 30.74 -1.47
C LEU A 64 -7.64 30.02 -1.36
N TRP A 65 -7.44 28.93 -2.10
CA TRP A 65 -6.30 28.01 -1.98
C TRP A 65 -5.44 27.95 -3.24
N GLY A 66 -5.57 28.94 -4.14
CA GLY A 66 -4.93 28.95 -5.45
C GLY A 66 -5.92 28.72 -6.59
N GLY A 67 -5.53 29.17 -7.79
CA GLY A 67 -6.37 29.18 -8.99
C GLY A 67 -7.03 30.54 -9.27
N PRO A 68 -7.97 30.61 -10.23
CA PRO A 68 -8.37 29.50 -11.10
C PRO A 68 -7.20 29.02 -11.98
N TYR A 69 -7.10 27.70 -12.18
CA TYR A 69 -6.09 27.10 -13.04
C TYR A 69 -6.69 26.75 -14.41
N ASP A 70 -5.86 26.90 -15.45
CA ASP A 70 -6.18 26.56 -16.83
C ASP A 70 -5.58 25.19 -17.18
N ALA A 71 -6.37 24.29 -17.77
CA ALA A 71 -5.93 22.92 -18.00
C ALA A 71 -4.77 22.83 -18.99
N LEU A 72 -4.69 23.74 -19.97
CA LEU A 72 -3.63 23.78 -20.96
C LEU A 72 -2.32 24.28 -20.34
N GLU A 73 -2.35 25.36 -19.56
CA GLU A 73 -1.16 25.90 -18.89
C GLU A 73 -0.52 24.85 -17.96
N GLU A 74 -1.33 24.16 -17.15
CA GLU A 74 -0.85 23.17 -16.18
C GLU A 74 -0.31 21.89 -16.85
N LEU A 75 -0.98 21.40 -17.89
CA LEU A 75 -0.50 20.26 -18.65
C LEU A 75 0.76 20.60 -19.46
N GLU A 76 0.90 21.83 -19.98
CA GLU A 76 2.12 22.26 -20.65
C GLU A 76 3.30 22.33 -19.67
N ALA A 77 3.07 22.85 -18.47
CA ALA A 77 4.10 22.95 -17.43
C ALA A 77 4.68 21.57 -17.07
N GLU A 78 3.84 20.55 -16.89
CA GLU A 78 4.27 19.20 -16.54
C GLU A 78 4.81 18.41 -17.75
N PHE A 79 4.06 18.40 -18.86
CA PHE A 79 4.33 17.49 -19.98
C PHE A 79 5.05 18.13 -21.17
N GLY A 80 5.23 19.45 -21.22
CA GLY A 80 5.78 20.16 -22.39
C GLY A 80 7.19 19.74 -22.79
N SER A 81 7.98 19.19 -21.85
CA SER A 81 9.30 18.62 -22.14
C SER A 81 9.27 17.18 -22.70
N ILE A 82 8.11 16.52 -22.64
CA ILE A 82 7.92 15.09 -22.91
C ILE A 82 7.04 14.88 -24.15
N ILE A 83 5.87 15.51 -24.14
CA ILE A 83 4.80 15.40 -25.12
C ILE A 83 4.78 16.68 -25.98
N ARG A 84 4.36 16.56 -27.23
CA ARG A 84 4.27 17.72 -28.13
C ARG A 84 3.08 18.59 -27.75
N PHE A 85 3.24 19.90 -27.89
CA PHE A 85 2.20 20.88 -27.54
C PHE A 85 0.83 20.57 -28.15
N GLU A 86 0.75 20.15 -29.42
CA GLU A 86 -0.54 19.88 -30.06
C GLU A 86 -1.29 18.68 -29.45
N ARG A 87 -0.58 17.79 -28.74
CA ARG A 87 -1.19 16.69 -27.98
C ARG A 87 -1.64 17.14 -26.59
N ILE A 88 -0.92 18.08 -26.00
CA ILE A 88 -1.23 18.68 -24.71
C ILE A 88 -2.49 19.54 -24.84
N GLU A 89 -2.53 20.41 -25.86
CA GLU A 89 -3.70 21.23 -26.22
C GLU A 89 -4.95 20.38 -26.46
N GLU A 90 -4.79 19.26 -27.15
CA GLU A 90 -5.89 18.33 -27.36
C GLU A 90 -6.37 17.67 -26.07
N ALA A 91 -5.45 17.27 -25.18
CA ALA A 91 -5.81 16.65 -23.91
C ALA A 91 -6.53 17.65 -22.99
N ALA A 92 -6.02 18.88 -22.87
CA ALA A 92 -6.66 19.97 -22.13
C ALA A 92 -8.08 20.21 -22.64
N LYS A 93 -8.23 20.36 -23.97
CA LYS A 93 -9.55 20.53 -24.57
C LYS A 93 -10.50 19.38 -24.30
N ASN A 94 -10.04 18.12 -24.35
CA ASN A 94 -10.90 16.97 -24.06
C ASN A 94 -11.37 16.99 -22.60
N ILE A 95 -10.52 17.41 -21.67
CA ILE A 95 -10.87 17.56 -20.25
C ILE A 95 -11.94 18.65 -20.09
N GLU A 96 -11.71 19.83 -20.67
CA GLU A 96 -12.64 20.97 -20.61
C GLU A 96 -13.98 20.70 -21.31
N ASP A 97 -13.97 20.05 -22.49
CA ASP A 97 -15.18 19.75 -23.26
C ASP A 97 -16.04 18.67 -22.59
N GLU A 98 -15.43 17.69 -21.90
CA GLU A 98 -16.15 16.62 -21.20
C GLU A 98 -16.78 17.11 -19.88
N ASP A 99 -16.03 17.88 -19.11
CA ASP A 99 -16.46 18.35 -17.79
C ASP A 99 -17.21 19.69 -17.86
N GLY A 100 -17.03 20.47 -18.94
CA GLY A 100 -17.63 21.79 -19.12
C GLY A 100 -17.02 22.88 -18.23
N ILE A 101 -15.85 22.61 -17.66
CA ILE A 101 -15.16 23.44 -16.67
C ILE A 101 -13.92 24.02 -17.31
N LEU A 102 -13.78 25.34 -17.21
CA LEU A 102 -12.61 26.09 -17.71
C LEU A 102 -11.70 26.60 -16.60
N GLU A 103 -12.22 26.68 -15.37
CA GLU A 103 -11.53 27.28 -14.23
C GLU A 103 -11.42 26.25 -13.10
N TRP A 104 -10.25 25.61 -13.00
CA TRP A 104 -10.02 24.48 -12.11
C TRP A 104 -9.53 24.93 -10.74
N ALA A 105 -9.93 24.19 -9.70
CA ALA A 105 -9.43 24.35 -8.34
C ALA A 105 -8.29 23.34 -8.09
N PRO A 106 -7.39 23.62 -7.14
CA PRO A 106 -6.31 22.70 -6.81
C PRO A 106 -6.86 21.43 -6.14
N GLY A 107 -6.54 20.26 -6.70
CA GLY A 107 -6.90 18.94 -6.19
C GLY A 107 -5.94 18.45 -5.09
N LEU A 108 -6.25 17.30 -4.51
CA LEU A 108 -5.54 16.74 -3.33
C LEU A 108 -4.02 16.66 -3.46
N ASP A 109 -3.50 16.35 -4.65
CA ASP A 109 -2.06 16.20 -4.88
C ASP A 109 -1.39 17.51 -5.37
N HIS A 110 -2.12 18.63 -5.47
CA HIS A 110 -1.61 19.90 -6.01
C HIS A 110 -0.59 20.58 -5.08
N SER A 111 0.47 21.14 -5.64
CA SER A 111 1.53 21.80 -4.85
C SER A 111 1.08 23.09 -4.13
N ASP A 112 0.07 23.78 -4.66
CA ASP A 112 -0.53 24.98 -4.04
C ASP A 112 -1.65 24.66 -3.04
N LYS A 113 -2.11 23.39 -2.92
CA LYS A 113 -2.77 22.93 -1.69
C LYS A 113 -1.68 22.89 -0.60
N LYS A 114 -1.27 24.07 -0.14
CA LYS A 114 -0.63 24.24 1.16
C LYS A 114 -1.76 24.10 2.16
N PRO A 115 -1.83 23.00 2.92
CA PRO A 115 -2.57 23.09 4.17
C PRO A 115 -2.01 24.31 4.93
N PRO A 116 -2.85 25.09 5.66
CA PRO A 116 -2.30 25.97 6.67
C PRO A 116 -1.36 25.10 7.51
N ALA A 117 -0.08 25.45 7.52
CA ALA A 117 1.06 24.61 7.90
C ALA A 117 1.03 24.11 9.36
N ASP A 118 -0.06 24.42 10.07
CA ASP A 118 -0.20 24.31 11.51
C ASP A 118 -1.40 23.41 11.87
N GLU A 119 -2.38 23.18 10.97
CA GLU A 119 -3.67 22.54 11.34
C GLU A 119 -3.92 21.16 10.68
N TRP A 120 -3.53 20.94 9.42
CA TRP A 120 -3.82 19.67 8.71
C TRP A 120 -2.63 18.70 8.66
N GLU A 121 -1.40 19.20 8.79
CA GLU A 121 -0.26 18.34 9.07
C GLU A 121 -0.46 17.64 10.40
N GLU A 122 -0.98 18.33 11.42
CA GLU A 122 -1.36 17.69 12.68
C GLU A 122 -2.44 16.64 12.49
N GLU A 123 -3.47 16.83 11.66
CA GLU A 123 -4.60 15.88 11.48
C GLU A 123 -4.24 14.65 10.62
N ILE A 124 -3.46 14.82 9.53
CA ILE A 124 -2.98 13.71 8.68
C ILE A 124 -1.76 13.02 9.30
N LEU A 125 -0.84 13.74 9.96
CA LEU A 125 0.11 13.08 10.87
C LEU A 125 -0.67 12.46 12.01
N ASP A 126 -1.75 13.04 12.56
CA ASP A 126 -2.53 12.40 13.61
C ASP A 126 -3.11 11.11 13.07
N GLU A 127 -3.74 11.07 11.89
CA GLU A 127 -4.31 9.82 11.35
C GLU A 127 -3.24 8.77 11.02
N LYS A 128 -2.08 9.17 10.51
CA LYS A 128 -0.94 8.28 10.23
C LYS A 128 -0.13 7.91 11.48
N LEU A 129 -0.06 8.75 12.51
CA LEU A 129 0.52 8.49 13.84
C LEU A 129 -0.47 7.78 14.77
N LYS A 130 -1.78 7.92 14.54
CA LYS A 130 -2.87 7.24 15.27
C LYS A 130 -2.81 5.74 14.99
N ARG A 131 -2.43 5.33 13.77
CA ARG A 131 -2.07 3.92 13.50
C ARG A 131 -0.65 3.66 13.97
N LYS A 132 -0.50 3.31 15.25
CA LYS A 132 0.76 2.86 15.82
C LYS A 132 1.37 1.75 14.94
N SER A 133 2.65 1.89 14.60
CA SER A 133 3.37 0.80 13.95
C SER A 133 3.50 -0.39 14.91
N LEU A 134 3.76 -1.59 14.37
CA LEU A 134 3.99 -2.77 15.21
C LEU A 134 5.15 -2.58 16.19
N ASP A 135 6.19 -1.83 15.81
CA ASP A 135 7.33 -1.52 16.67
C ASP A 135 6.93 -0.59 17.82
N ASP A 136 6.10 0.43 17.56
CA ASP A 136 5.57 1.32 18.60
C ASP A 136 4.70 0.54 19.59
N ILE A 137 3.84 -0.36 19.09
CA ILE A 137 3.01 -1.26 19.91
C ILE A 137 3.88 -2.16 20.78
N LEU A 138 4.97 -2.72 20.24
CA LEU A 138 5.91 -3.54 21.00
C LEU A 138 6.60 -2.74 22.11
N ILE A 139 6.99 -1.48 21.83
CA ILE A 139 7.57 -0.58 22.84
C ILE A 139 6.55 -0.31 23.95
N ASP A 140 5.31 -0.02 23.59
CA ASP A 140 4.23 0.27 24.53
C ASP A 140 3.91 -0.93 25.43
N LEU A 141 3.77 -2.12 24.85
CA LEU A 141 3.51 -3.36 25.58
C LEU A 141 4.67 -3.71 26.53
N LYS A 142 5.92 -3.54 26.09
CA LYS A 142 7.11 -3.73 26.94
C LYS A 142 7.22 -2.68 28.05
N SER A 143 6.69 -1.47 27.80
CA SER A 143 6.60 -0.40 28.78
C SER A 143 5.45 -0.57 29.79
N GLY A 144 4.64 -1.62 29.64
CA GLY A 144 3.59 -1.99 30.59
C GLY A 144 2.20 -1.43 30.29
N ILE A 145 1.92 -1.00 29.05
CA ILE A 145 0.54 -0.71 28.64
C ILE A 145 -0.32 -1.97 28.84
N THR A 146 -1.49 -1.78 29.47
CA THR A 146 -2.46 -2.85 29.69
C THR A 146 -3.46 -2.86 28.53
N PRO A 147 -3.51 -3.94 27.72
CA PRO A 147 -4.49 -4.06 26.66
C PRO A 147 -5.92 -4.13 27.19
N LYS A 148 -6.88 -3.62 26.41
CA LYS A 148 -8.31 -3.72 26.71
C LYS A 148 -8.98 -4.67 25.70
N TYR A 149 -9.86 -5.54 26.20
CA TYR A 149 -10.55 -6.57 25.41
C TYR A 149 -12.06 -6.53 25.62
N GLY A 150 -12.80 -7.07 24.66
CA GLY A 150 -14.22 -7.38 24.80
C GLY A 150 -15.18 -6.29 24.34
N ASP A 151 -14.69 -5.18 23.76
CA ASP A 151 -15.56 -4.25 23.04
C ASP A 151 -15.88 -4.77 21.63
N ASP A 152 -16.98 -4.28 21.04
CA ASP A 152 -17.48 -4.79 19.75
C ASP A 152 -16.48 -4.60 18.60
N ALA A 153 -15.73 -3.49 18.60
CA ALA A 153 -14.73 -3.21 17.57
C ALA A 153 -13.53 -4.16 17.70
N GLU A 154 -13.06 -4.40 18.93
CA GLU A 154 -12.03 -5.37 19.24
C GLU A 154 -12.40 -6.77 18.76
N LEU A 155 -13.62 -7.22 19.02
CA LEU A 155 -14.10 -8.55 18.60
C LEU A 155 -14.17 -8.67 17.07
N GLN A 156 -14.58 -7.63 16.35
CA GLN A 156 -14.60 -7.61 14.89
C GLN A 156 -13.19 -7.67 14.29
N LEU A 157 -12.28 -6.86 14.82
CA LEU A 157 -10.86 -6.87 14.41
C LEU A 157 -10.21 -8.22 14.72
N ARG A 158 -10.49 -8.80 15.89
CA ARG A 158 -10.01 -10.13 16.29
C ARG A 158 -10.50 -11.20 15.32
N GLN A 159 -11.78 -11.18 14.95
CA GLN A 159 -12.36 -12.13 14.00
C GLN A 159 -11.70 -12.02 12.62
N THR A 160 -11.48 -10.79 12.16
CA THR A 160 -10.77 -10.52 10.90
C THR A 160 -9.35 -11.08 10.93
N ALA A 161 -8.61 -10.83 12.02
CA ALA A 161 -7.27 -11.37 12.22
C ALA A 161 -7.26 -12.91 12.21
N ILE A 162 -8.22 -13.55 12.87
CA ILE A 162 -8.38 -15.02 12.87
C ILE A 162 -8.61 -15.55 11.45
N GLU A 163 -9.47 -14.92 10.65
CA GLU A 163 -9.75 -15.34 9.27
C GLU A 163 -8.49 -15.26 8.39
N LYS A 164 -7.72 -14.17 8.51
CA LYS A 164 -6.45 -14.04 7.79
C LYS A 164 -5.41 -15.08 8.23
N LEU A 165 -5.34 -15.39 9.52
CA LEU A 165 -4.46 -16.45 10.03
C LEU A 165 -4.86 -17.85 9.57
N VAL A 166 -6.17 -18.12 9.42
CA VAL A 166 -6.66 -19.38 8.83
C VAL A 166 -6.23 -19.49 7.37
N HIS A 167 -6.38 -18.42 6.59
CA HIS A 167 -5.92 -18.39 5.20
C HIS A 167 -4.40 -18.61 5.11
N LEU A 168 -3.62 -17.92 5.94
CA LEU A 168 -2.18 -18.12 6.05
C LEU A 168 -1.83 -19.58 6.40
N LYS A 169 -2.52 -20.18 7.37
CA LYS A 169 -2.30 -21.59 7.76
C LYS A 169 -2.53 -22.55 6.60
N GLN A 170 -3.58 -22.32 5.80
CA GLN A 170 -3.87 -23.13 4.62
C GLN A 170 -2.79 -23.00 3.55
N ALA A 171 -2.34 -21.76 3.28
CA ALA A 171 -1.24 -21.50 2.36
C ALA A 171 0.05 -22.21 2.83
N LEU A 172 0.39 -22.11 4.12
CA LEU A 172 1.56 -22.78 4.70
C LEU A 172 1.43 -24.32 4.73
N ALA A 173 0.22 -24.88 4.81
CA ALA A 173 0.02 -26.33 4.79
C ALA A 173 0.21 -26.94 3.39
N ALA A 174 0.02 -26.16 2.33
CA ALA A 174 0.23 -26.61 0.95
C ALA A 174 1.71 -26.88 0.62
N SER A 175 2.66 -26.40 1.43
CA SER A 175 4.05 -26.86 1.40
C SER A 175 4.28 -27.97 2.42
N THR A 176 4.39 -29.20 1.93
CA THR A 176 5.07 -30.27 2.67
C THR A 176 6.58 -30.20 2.42
N PRO A 177 7.40 -30.02 3.46
CA PRO A 177 8.84 -30.28 3.34
C PRO A 177 9.06 -31.78 3.11
N SER A 178 9.85 -32.12 2.10
CA SER A 178 10.42 -33.45 1.99
C SER A 178 11.65 -33.52 2.90
N HIS A 179 11.55 -34.32 3.98
CA HIS A 179 12.60 -34.78 4.92
C HIS A 179 12.61 -34.17 6.34
N GLY A 180 12.27 -35.02 7.31
CA GLY A 180 13.21 -35.57 8.30
C GLY A 180 13.90 -34.64 9.30
N ALA A 181 13.40 -34.68 10.55
CA ALA A 181 14.11 -34.36 11.80
C ALA A 181 14.82 -33.00 11.87
N ILE A 182 14.05 -31.97 12.22
CA ILE A 182 14.55 -30.66 12.66
C ILE A 182 15.40 -30.89 13.92
N GLY A 183 16.72 -30.77 13.79
CA GLY A 183 17.64 -30.73 14.93
C GLY A 183 17.33 -29.51 15.81
N HIS A 184 17.53 -29.65 17.12
CA HIS A 184 17.31 -28.61 18.14
C HIS A 184 18.28 -27.39 18.05
N ASN A 185 18.85 -27.11 16.88
CA ASN A 185 19.68 -25.94 16.66
C ASN A 185 18.85 -24.89 15.94
N ARG A 186 18.38 -23.88 16.68
CA ARG A 186 17.60 -22.74 16.18
C ARG A 186 18.52 -21.54 15.98
N PRO A 187 19.16 -21.37 14.81
CA PRO A 187 19.78 -20.09 14.49
C PRO A 187 18.68 -19.01 14.37
N PRO A 188 19.00 -17.73 14.64
CA PRO A 188 18.06 -16.64 14.41
C PRO A 188 17.65 -16.57 12.93
N PHE A 189 16.40 -16.21 12.65
CA PHE A 189 15.97 -15.94 11.28
C PHE A 189 16.64 -14.66 10.77
N ASP A 190 17.44 -14.77 9.71
CA ASP A 190 18.23 -13.69 9.12
C ASP A 190 18.15 -13.68 7.57
N GLU A 191 18.96 -12.83 6.93
CA GLU A 191 18.96 -12.67 5.46
C GLU A 191 19.42 -13.92 4.68
N GLU A 192 20.19 -14.79 5.33
CA GLU A 192 20.73 -16.05 4.78
C GLU A 192 19.82 -17.25 5.04
N ALA A 193 18.71 -17.06 5.76
CA ALA A 193 17.72 -18.10 6.01
C ALA A 193 17.26 -18.79 4.71
N SER A 194 16.99 -20.10 4.80
CA SER A 194 16.43 -20.87 3.69
C SER A 194 14.91 -20.68 3.58
N GLU A 195 14.33 -21.10 2.46
CA GLU A 195 12.87 -21.09 2.28
C GLU A 195 12.16 -21.98 3.31
N GLU A 196 12.74 -23.14 3.64
CA GLU A 196 12.19 -24.02 4.68
C GLU A 196 12.23 -23.36 6.06
N ALA A 197 13.30 -22.63 6.37
CA ALA A 197 13.41 -21.87 7.61
C ALA A 197 12.36 -20.74 7.67
N ALA A 198 12.12 -20.04 6.55
CA ALA A 198 11.08 -19.01 6.45
C ALA A 198 9.67 -19.58 6.64
N VAL A 199 9.36 -20.71 5.98
CA VAL A 199 8.05 -21.38 6.10
C VAL A 199 7.85 -21.92 7.52
N HIS A 200 8.89 -22.49 8.12
CA HIS A 200 8.84 -22.99 9.50
C HIS A 200 8.62 -21.85 10.50
N GLU A 201 9.37 -20.75 10.37
CA GLU A 201 9.22 -19.55 11.20
C GLU A 201 7.81 -18.96 11.06
N ALA A 202 7.29 -18.87 9.83
CA ALA A 202 5.94 -18.39 9.57
C ALA A 202 4.87 -19.29 10.22
N ARG A 203 5.04 -20.61 10.15
CA ARG A 203 4.12 -21.57 10.78
C ARG A 203 4.13 -21.45 12.30
N GLU A 204 5.30 -21.41 12.93
CA GLU A 204 5.40 -21.26 14.38
C GLU A 204 4.81 -19.93 14.88
N ALA A 205 5.05 -18.84 14.15
CA ALA A 205 4.50 -17.53 14.50
C ALA A 205 2.97 -17.49 14.30
N GLN A 206 2.46 -18.00 13.19
CA GLN A 206 1.03 -18.12 12.90
C GLN A 206 0.30 -18.97 13.97
N GLU A 207 0.88 -20.10 14.38
CA GLU A 207 0.33 -20.97 15.42
C GLU A 207 0.30 -20.28 16.78
N THR A 208 1.37 -19.59 17.16
CA THR A 208 1.43 -18.79 18.40
C THR A 208 0.33 -17.74 18.43
N ILE A 209 0.19 -16.93 17.36
CA ILE A 209 -0.83 -15.87 17.31
C ILE A 209 -2.23 -16.49 17.40
N SER A 210 -2.49 -17.55 16.63
CA SER A 210 -3.81 -18.18 16.60
C SER A 210 -4.20 -18.77 17.95
N ALA A 211 -3.24 -19.39 18.66
CA ALA A 211 -3.49 -19.90 20.01
C ALA A 211 -3.86 -18.77 20.99
N GLU A 212 -3.17 -17.63 20.92
CA GLU A 212 -3.48 -16.48 21.78
C GLU A 212 -4.83 -15.85 21.45
N LEU A 213 -5.17 -15.63 20.17
CA LEU A 213 -6.43 -14.97 19.79
C LEU A 213 -7.69 -15.77 20.13
N THR A 214 -7.57 -17.07 20.41
CA THR A 214 -8.69 -17.89 20.89
C THR A 214 -9.01 -17.70 22.39
N LYS A 215 -8.12 -17.06 23.14
CA LYS A 215 -8.31 -16.81 24.57
C LYS A 215 -9.25 -15.62 24.79
N GLN A 216 -9.95 -15.63 25.93
CA GLN A 216 -10.76 -14.49 26.35
C GLN A 216 -9.88 -13.24 26.52
N GLU A 217 -8.73 -13.41 27.16
CA GLU A 217 -7.69 -12.39 27.35
C GLU A 217 -6.36 -12.90 26.72
N PRO A 218 -6.10 -12.59 25.46
CA PRO A 218 -4.84 -12.94 24.79
C PRO A 218 -3.63 -12.28 25.45
N ASN A 219 -2.45 -12.90 25.36
CA ASN A 219 -1.20 -12.21 25.71
C ASN A 219 -0.76 -11.29 24.55
N ALA A 220 -1.11 -10.01 24.60
CA ALA A 220 -0.80 -9.05 23.53
C ALA A 220 0.71 -8.95 23.21
N LEU A 221 1.59 -9.02 24.22
CA LEU A 221 3.03 -8.96 23.98
C LEU A 221 3.50 -10.17 23.18
N GLN A 222 3.03 -11.36 23.52
CA GLN A 222 3.35 -12.59 22.80
C GLN A 222 2.80 -12.57 21.37
N VAL A 223 1.60 -12.01 21.17
CA VAL A 223 1.02 -11.81 19.84
C VAL A 223 1.86 -10.83 19.03
N ALA A 224 2.25 -9.69 19.60
CA ALA A 224 3.06 -8.68 18.92
C ALA A 224 4.46 -9.21 18.55
N GLU A 225 5.11 -9.98 19.45
CA GLU A 225 6.40 -10.61 19.17
C GLU A 225 6.31 -11.64 18.06
N ALA A 226 5.27 -12.49 18.06
CA ALA A 226 5.03 -13.43 16.97
C ALA A 226 4.70 -12.72 15.65
N THR A 227 3.95 -11.62 15.70
CA THR A 227 3.63 -10.80 14.52
C THR A 227 4.89 -10.17 13.93
N SER A 228 5.83 -9.73 14.77
CA SER A 228 7.14 -9.22 14.32
C SER A 228 7.96 -10.28 13.60
N ARG A 229 7.88 -11.55 14.04
CA ARG A 229 8.50 -12.68 13.32
C ARG A 229 7.88 -12.89 11.94
N LEU A 230 6.55 -12.83 11.82
CA LEU A 230 5.87 -12.86 10.52
C LEU A 230 6.27 -11.69 9.62
N GLN A 231 6.36 -10.47 10.16
CA GLN A 231 6.81 -9.29 9.41
C GLN A 231 8.23 -9.47 8.86
N LYS A 232 9.15 -10.05 9.65
CA LYS A 232 10.51 -10.36 9.19
C LYS A 232 10.51 -11.37 8.05
N VAL A 233 9.70 -12.43 8.13
CA VAL A 233 9.53 -13.39 7.03
C VAL A 233 8.95 -12.71 5.80
N SER A 234 7.94 -11.85 5.96
CA SER A 234 7.35 -11.08 4.86
C SER A 234 8.40 -10.21 4.13
N ASN A 235 9.21 -9.47 4.90
CA ASN A 235 10.27 -8.62 4.36
C ASN A 235 11.35 -9.44 3.65
N TRP A 236 11.73 -10.58 4.23
CA TRP A 236 12.66 -11.51 3.60
C TRP A 236 12.12 -12.03 2.25
N LEU A 237 10.85 -12.45 2.21
CA LEU A 237 10.20 -12.91 0.97
C LEU A 237 10.14 -11.80 -0.09
N GLY A 238 9.80 -10.56 0.30
CA GLY A 238 9.80 -9.40 -0.60
C GLY A 238 11.18 -9.15 -1.21
N ASN A 239 12.23 -9.13 -0.38
CA ASN A 239 13.62 -8.95 -0.83
C ASN A 239 14.10 -10.09 -1.76
N LYS A 240 13.63 -11.33 -1.56
CA LYS A 240 13.95 -12.47 -2.44
C LYS A 240 13.16 -12.39 -3.75
N ALA A 241 11.90 -11.95 -3.73
CA ALA A 241 11.10 -11.74 -4.94
C ALA A 241 11.74 -10.71 -5.88
N ASP A 242 12.23 -9.58 -5.35
CA ASP A 242 12.93 -8.55 -6.14
C ASP A 242 14.20 -9.06 -6.82
N LYS A 243 14.96 -9.93 -6.14
CA LYS A 243 16.17 -10.57 -6.69
C LYS A 243 15.87 -11.69 -7.69
N ALA A 244 14.66 -12.25 -7.66
CA ALA A 244 14.29 -13.39 -8.46
C ALA A 244 13.53 -13.03 -9.76
N VAL A 245 13.11 -11.77 -9.96
CA VAL A 245 12.46 -11.32 -11.22
C VAL A 245 13.32 -11.61 -12.46
N ASP A 246 14.65 -11.56 -12.35
CA ASP A 246 15.57 -11.89 -13.46
C ASP A 246 15.59 -13.41 -13.80
N HIS A 247 15.13 -14.28 -12.89
CA HIS A 247 15.09 -15.74 -13.08
C HIS A 247 13.67 -16.34 -13.14
N PHE A 248 12.64 -15.62 -12.70
CA PHE A 248 11.26 -16.08 -12.66
C PHE A 248 10.59 -16.16 -14.04
N VAL A 249 11.01 -15.33 -14.99
CA VAL A 249 10.45 -15.30 -16.36
C VAL A 249 10.72 -16.60 -17.12
N GLU A 250 11.82 -17.30 -16.82
CA GLU A 250 12.18 -18.54 -17.53
C GLU A 250 11.39 -19.77 -17.03
N ALA A 251 10.98 -19.80 -15.75
CA ALA A 251 10.33 -20.97 -15.14
C ALA A 251 8.82 -21.08 -15.45
N PHE A 252 8.14 -19.97 -15.74
CA PHE A 252 6.68 -19.97 -15.95
C PHE A 252 6.25 -20.57 -17.32
N GLY A 253 7.16 -20.64 -18.29
CA GLY A 253 6.85 -21.07 -19.65
C GLY A 253 6.68 -22.58 -19.87
N LYS A 254 7.12 -23.43 -18.93
CA LYS A 254 7.16 -24.89 -19.15
C LYS A 254 7.06 -25.72 -17.85
N ALA A 255 5.86 -25.96 -17.33
CA ALA A 255 5.49 -27.26 -16.72
C ALA A 255 4.08 -27.22 -16.12
N ALA A 256 3.11 -27.77 -16.84
CA ALA A 256 1.94 -28.37 -16.21
C ALA A 256 2.41 -29.67 -15.54
N GLY A 257 2.52 -29.66 -14.21
CA GLY A 257 2.88 -30.83 -13.41
C GLY A 257 4.18 -30.67 -12.64
N THR A 258 4.06 -30.56 -11.30
CA THR A 258 5.14 -30.53 -10.30
C THR A 258 6.20 -29.45 -10.48
N ALA A 259 5.92 -28.23 -10.05
CA ALA A 259 6.90 -27.13 -10.01
C ALA A 259 6.83 -26.40 -8.67
N ILE A 260 7.56 -26.89 -7.66
CA ILE A 260 7.97 -26.09 -6.50
C ILE A 260 9.47 -25.87 -6.62
N VAL A 261 9.89 -25.13 -7.65
CA VAL A 261 11.22 -24.51 -7.69
C VAL A 261 11.00 -23.18 -8.41
N GLY A 262 10.89 -22.11 -7.64
CA GLY A 262 10.59 -20.75 -8.10
C GLY A 262 9.44 -20.09 -7.33
N GLY A 263 8.23 -20.65 -7.36
CA GLY A 263 7.00 -19.91 -7.04
C GLY A 263 6.47 -19.88 -5.60
N LEU A 264 7.30 -19.94 -4.55
CA LEU A 264 6.80 -19.94 -3.16
C LEU A 264 6.57 -18.54 -2.58
N ALA A 265 7.44 -17.57 -2.90
CA ALA A 265 7.30 -16.20 -2.38
C ALA A 265 6.00 -15.52 -2.83
N ALA A 266 5.62 -15.67 -4.10
CA ALA A 266 4.36 -15.12 -4.62
C ALA A 266 3.11 -15.75 -3.98
N VAL A 267 3.21 -16.98 -3.47
CA VAL A 267 2.09 -17.69 -2.82
C VAL A 267 1.96 -17.28 -1.36
N TYR A 268 3.06 -17.16 -0.62
CA TYR A 268 3.01 -16.87 0.82
C TYR A 268 2.97 -15.39 1.15
N PHE A 269 3.64 -14.55 0.36
CA PHE A 269 3.80 -13.13 0.66
C PHE A 269 2.46 -12.41 0.87
N PRO A 270 1.44 -12.54 -0.01
CA PRO A 270 0.15 -11.88 0.21
C PRO A 270 -0.53 -12.33 1.50
N SER A 271 -0.55 -13.65 1.75
CA SER A 271 -1.20 -14.22 2.94
C SER A 271 -0.49 -13.83 4.24
N ILE A 272 0.84 -13.74 4.24
CA ILE A 272 1.61 -13.27 5.41
C ILE A 272 1.35 -11.77 5.62
N SER A 273 1.42 -10.96 4.55
CA SER A 273 1.20 -9.52 4.62
C SER A 273 -0.18 -9.18 5.17
N GLU A 274 -1.23 -9.83 4.65
CA GLU A 274 -2.61 -9.63 5.12
C GLU A 274 -2.79 -10.02 6.58
N ALA A 275 -2.19 -11.14 7.01
CA ALA A 275 -2.26 -11.57 8.41
C ALA A 275 -1.53 -10.59 9.34
N VAL A 276 -0.36 -10.11 8.94
CA VAL A 276 0.40 -9.12 9.72
C VAL A 276 -0.36 -7.81 9.85
N GLN A 277 -0.96 -7.33 8.76
CA GLN A 277 -1.77 -6.11 8.79
C GLN A 277 -2.97 -6.27 9.75
N ALA A 278 -3.77 -7.31 9.57
CA ALA A 278 -4.97 -7.52 10.39
C ALA A 278 -4.64 -7.68 11.89
N VAL A 279 -3.56 -8.40 12.23
CA VAL A 279 -3.14 -8.56 13.62
C VAL A 279 -2.58 -7.25 14.19
N THR A 280 -1.87 -6.45 13.39
CA THR A 280 -1.36 -5.14 13.82
C THR A 280 -2.49 -4.14 14.07
N GLU A 281 -3.52 -4.13 13.24
CA GLU A 281 -4.73 -3.32 13.44
C GLU A 281 -5.46 -3.71 14.74
N TRP A 282 -5.62 -5.00 14.99
CA TRP A 282 -6.18 -5.49 16.26
C TRP A 282 -5.31 -5.08 17.47
N LEU A 283 -3.99 -5.25 17.39
CA LEU A 283 -3.05 -4.83 18.44
C LEU A 283 -3.10 -3.32 18.70
N ALA A 284 -3.21 -2.51 17.66
CA ALA A 284 -3.31 -1.05 17.77
C ALA A 284 -4.57 -0.65 18.53
N HIS A 285 -5.71 -1.30 18.23
CA HIS A 285 -6.98 -1.04 18.90
C HIS A 285 -6.92 -1.37 20.40
N ILE A 286 -6.46 -2.56 20.78
CA ILE A 286 -6.43 -2.98 22.18
C ILE A 286 -5.41 -2.20 23.03
N THR A 287 -4.41 -1.57 22.39
CA THR A 287 -3.37 -0.76 23.05
C THR A 287 -3.60 0.75 22.90
N ALA A 288 -4.72 1.17 22.31
CA ALA A 288 -5.09 2.56 22.23
C ALA A 288 -5.33 3.13 23.64
N LYS A 289 -4.80 4.33 23.89
CA LYS A 289 -5.08 5.08 25.12
C LYS A 289 -6.46 5.72 24.95
N PHE A 290 -7.50 5.06 25.48
CA PHE A 290 -8.82 5.65 25.69
C PHE A 290 -8.82 6.49 26.98
#